data_AF-A0A969SZS2-F1
#
_entry.id   AF-A0A969SZS2-F1
#
_cell.length_a   1.000
_cell.length_b   1.000
_cell.length_c   1.000
_cell.angle_alpha   90.00
_cell.angle_beta   90.00
_cell.angle_gamma   90.00
#
_symmetry.space_group_name_H-M   'P 1'
#
loop_
_entity.id
_entity.type
_entity.pdbx_description
1 polymer ?
#
loop_
_entity_poly.entity_id
_entity_poly.type
_entity_poly.pdbx_seq_one_letter_code
_entity_poly.pdbx_strand_id
1 'polypeptide(L)'
;MRTELAELRTELAQQRTGLSEKRTDLAVDRTDLAVERNDLAEIRTELARERTRAAEERTLMAWVRTSLSMLSFGFGIDRFFKYMDRTKTGIGVDAITEERVLGLSLMSLGIFALGAAVIGHWRALKNIETQEYKYVPGWSQGLTVAIVLLFVGLAAFFPLVVSGLDMSEVFTLNSKVLQTLSTITIFTIMIAMGVHTPIDNLKALWLQPGLPVRALLSALVLFSVGTALIGYLLHVQPATGAGLALLAAAPGAPLLTRRVTMAGGNVAVASSFQVTLATLAVVTTPLTLLIFAAIFSQVQESGDFLVIARQVVKAQFLPLGIGLLVRKIAGAEVEDVGNLLGTIVNTLFVVLVVFMLGISFYLVPTVNPRGLLAIALIVAFGLTCGHFLGGPDFATRSSIAVGTIARNAGLALFLAAANGAGQAIPTIISYMIVGFVVGVPYNVWVKKQMKQAGEVVVEPVSAVAVS
;
A
#
# COMPACT_ATOMS: atom_id res chain seq x y z
N MET A 1 -98.52 12.74 -2.99
CA MET A 1 -97.85 11.89 -2.00
C MET A 1 -97.17 10.63 -2.58
N ARG A 2 -97.85 9.58 -3.07
CA ARG A 2 -97.14 8.39 -3.63
C ARG A 2 -96.38 8.68 -4.94
N THR A 3 -96.90 9.59 -5.76
CA THR A 3 -96.27 10.05 -7.01
C THR A 3 -95.08 10.98 -6.76
N GLU A 4 -95.23 12.00 -5.90
CA GLU A 4 -94.11 12.86 -5.48
C GLU A 4 -92.95 12.07 -4.87
N LEU A 5 -93.23 11.07 -4.02
CA LEU A 5 -92.18 10.26 -3.39
C LEU A 5 -91.47 9.36 -4.41
N ALA A 6 -92.15 8.98 -5.50
CA ALA A 6 -91.55 8.25 -6.62
C ALA A 6 -90.67 9.18 -7.47
N GLU A 7 -91.10 10.41 -7.73
CA GLU A 7 -90.30 11.44 -8.40
C GLU A 7 -89.02 11.76 -7.62
N LEU A 8 -89.14 12.01 -6.30
CA LEU A 8 -87.99 12.28 -5.41
C LEU A 8 -86.99 11.13 -5.36
N ARG A 9 -87.45 9.87 -5.40
CA ARG A 9 -86.58 8.69 -5.49
C ARG A 9 -85.87 8.59 -6.84
N THR A 10 -86.55 8.98 -7.91
CA THR A 10 -85.99 8.96 -9.27
C THR A 10 -84.94 10.07 -9.43
N GLU A 11 -85.20 11.24 -8.85
CA GLU A 11 -84.27 12.39 -8.81
C GLU A 11 -83.02 12.07 -7.95
N LEU A 12 -83.19 11.47 -6.77
CA LEU A 12 -82.08 10.98 -5.95
C LEU A 12 -81.28 9.88 -6.64
N ALA A 13 -81.94 8.97 -7.37
CA ALA A 13 -81.27 7.95 -8.16
C ALA A 13 -80.42 8.57 -9.28
N GLN A 14 -80.95 9.57 -10.00
CA GLN A 14 -80.21 10.33 -11.01
C GLN A 14 -79.03 11.11 -10.42
N GLN A 15 -79.20 11.76 -9.27
CA GLN A 15 -78.08 12.40 -8.57
C GLN A 15 -77.00 11.39 -8.18
N ARG A 16 -77.40 10.21 -7.70
CA ARG A 16 -76.46 9.17 -7.26
C ARG A 16 -75.71 8.55 -8.44
N THR A 17 -76.36 8.37 -9.60
CA THR A 17 -75.68 7.95 -10.83
C THR A 17 -74.72 9.02 -11.34
N GLY A 18 -75.13 10.30 -11.35
CA GLY A 18 -74.24 11.40 -11.76
C GLY A 18 -73.05 11.58 -10.81
N LEU A 19 -73.24 11.38 -9.51
CA LEU A 19 -72.14 11.39 -8.54
C LEU A 19 -71.21 10.18 -8.69
N SER A 20 -71.76 9.02 -9.09
CA SER A 20 -70.98 7.81 -9.37
C SER A 20 -70.11 8.00 -10.62
N GLU A 21 -70.68 8.53 -11.71
CA GLU A 21 -69.98 8.86 -12.95
C GLU A 21 -68.80 9.81 -12.67
N LYS A 22 -69.07 10.91 -11.95
CA LYS A 22 -68.04 11.86 -11.53
C LYS A 22 -66.93 11.23 -10.67
N ARG A 23 -67.25 10.22 -9.84
CA ARG A 23 -66.23 9.47 -9.07
C ARG A 23 -65.38 8.57 -9.95
N THR A 24 -65.96 7.96 -10.97
CA THR A 24 -65.22 7.20 -11.98
C THR A 24 -64.28 8.10 -12.78
N ASP A 25 -64.76 9.27 -13.23
CA ASP A 25 -63.92 10.23 -13.96
C ASP A 25 -62.73 10.71 -13.10
N LEU A 26 -63.00 11.10 -11.85
CA LEU A 26 -61.96 11.45 -10.87
C LEU A 26 -61.00 10.30 -10.57
N ALA A 27 -61.45 9.04 -10.66
CA ALA A 27 -60.58 7.89 -10.49
C ALA A 27 -59.66 7.70 -11.69
N VAL A 28 -60.18 7.87 -12.91
CA VAL A 28 -59.41 7.83 -14.17
C VAL A 28 -58.35 8.93 -14.16
N ASP A 29 -58.73 10.19 -13.87
CA ASP A 29 -57.81 11.32 -13.77
C ASP A 29 -56.68 11.06 -12.75
N ARG A 30 -57.00 10.41 -11.61
CA ARG A 30 -55.99 10.04 -10.61
C ARG A 30 -55.01 9.00 -11.11
N THR A 31 -55.48 8.01 -11.87
CA THR A 31 -54.60 7.03 -12.51
C THR A 31 -53.70 7.69 -13.56
N ASP A 32 -54.26 8.57 -14.40
CA ASP A 32 -53.49 9.27 -15.45
C ASP A 32 -52.40 10.16 -14.83
N LEU A 33 -52.75 10.91 -13.79
CA LEU A 33 -51.79 11.70 -13.00
C LEU A 33 -50.75 10.83 -12.28
N ALA A 34 -51.11 9.62 -11.85
CA ALA A 34 -50.17 8.69 -11.22
C ALA A 34 -49.17 8.13 -12.24
N VAL A 35 -49.62 7.82 -13.46
CA VAL A 35 -48.75 7.42 -14.57
C VAL A 35 -47.80 8.55 -14.93
N GLU A 36 -48.32 9.77 -15.13
CA GLU A 36 -47.49 10.94 -15.43
C GLU A 36 -46.42 11.20 -14.34
N ARG A 37 -46.79 11.05 -13.06
CA ARG A 37 -45.82 11.17 -11.96
C ARG A 37 -44.73 10.10 -11.99
N ASN A 38 -45.06 8.87 -12.37
CA ASN A 38 -44.07 7.81 -12.50
C ASN A 38 -43.13 8.08 -13.68
N ASP A 39 -43.66 8.49 -14.82
CA ASP A 39 -42.86 8.85 -16.01
C ASP A 39 -41.90 10.01 -15.70
N LEU A 40 -42.39 11.06 -15.02
CA LEU A 40 -41.53 12.17 -14.58
C LEU A 40 -40.47 11.72 -13.56
N ALA A 41 -40.79 10.77 -12.68
CA ALA A 41 -39.83 10.23 -11.72
C ALA A 41 -38.73 9.41 -12.40
N GLU A 42 -39.10 8.65 -13.44
CA GLU A 42 -38.16 7.89 -14.28
C GLU A 42 -37.20 8.85 -15.02
N ILE A 43 -37.72 9.87 -15.71
CA ILE A 43 -36.90 10.88 -16.40
C ILE A 43 -35.94 11.57 -15.45
N ARG A 44 -36.38 11.93 -14.23
CA ARG A 44 -35.51 12.53 -13.21
C ARG A 44 -34.38 11.59 -12.80
N THR A 45 -34.67 10.30 -12.69
CA THR A 45 -33.68 9.28 -12.33
C THR A 45 -32.65 9.08 -13.45
N GLU A 46 -33.10 9.04 -14.71
CA GLU A 46 -32.20 8.97 -15.87
C GLU A 46 -31.31 10.22 -15.99
N LEU A 47 -31.89 11.41 -15.83
CA LEU A 47 -31.12 12.65 -15.87
C LEU A 47 -30.08 12.73 -14.75
N ALA A 48 -30.40 12.19 -13.57
CA ALA A 48 -29.43 12.07 -12.47
C ALA A 48 -28.27 11.12 -12.81
N ARG A 49 -28.55 10.00 -13.49
CA ARG A 49 -27.52 9.09 -14.00
C ARG A 49 -26.63 9.77 -15.04
N GLU A 50 -27.21 10.51 -15.97
CA GLU A 50 -26.46 11.25 -16.99
C GLU A 50 -25.54 12.31 -16.35
N ARG A 51 -26.03 13.05 -15.35
CA ARG A 51 -25.20 14.01 -14.59
C ARG A 51 -24.04 13.34 -13.86
N THR A 52 -24.28 12.16 -13.29
CA THR A 52 -23.24 11.38 -12.60
C THR A 52 -22.19 10.88 -13.58
N ARG A 53 -22.61 10.34 -14.74
CA ARG A 53 -21.71 9.95 -15.83
C ARG A 53 -20.88 11.13 -16.35
N ALA A 54 -21.51 12.29 -16.57
CA ALA A 54 -20.80 13.48 -17.02
C ALA A 54 -19.80 14.00 -15.98
N ALA A 55 -20.09 13.85 -14.68
CA ALA A 55 -19.14 14.18 -13.62
C ALA A 55 -17.93 13.21 -13.62
N GLU A 56 -18.16 11.92 -13.79
CA GLU A 56 -17.10 10.92 -13.94
C GLU A 56 -16.22 11.21 -15.17
N GLU A 57 -16.79 11.61 -16.30
CA GLU A 57 -16.05 12.01 -17.50
C GLU A 57 -15.14 13.23 -17.24
N ARG A 58 -15.65 14.24 -16.53
CA ARG A 58 -14.83 15.40 -16.12
C ARG A 58 -13.67 15.00 -15.22
N THR A 59 -13.89 14.05 -14.30
CA THR A 59 -12.82 13.55 -13.43
C THR A 59 -11.77 12.80 -14.24
N LEU A 60 -12.16 11.94 -15.18
CA LEU A 60 -11.23 11.26 -16.09
C LEU A 60 -10.39 12.24 -16.90
N MET A 61 -11.01 13.30 -17.45
CA MET A 61 -10.27 14.35 -18.16
C MET A 61 -9.25 15.08 -17.28
N ALA A 62 -9.60 15.35 -16.02
CA ALA A 62 -8.67 15.93 -15.05
C ALA A 62 -7.48 15.00 -14.80
N TRP A 63 -7.73 13.70 -14.67
CA TRP A 63 -6.70 12.68 -14.50
C TRP A 63 -5.78 12.54 -15.70
N VAL A 64 -6.34 12.54 -16.92
CA VAL A 64 -5.55 12.55 -18.16
C VAL A 64 -4.58 13.72 -18.17
N ARG A 65 -5.04 14.92 -17.77
CA ARG A 65 -4.20 16.11 -17.69
C ARG A 65 -3.06 15.94 -16.68
N THR A 66 -3.36 15.52 -15.46
CA THR A 66 -2.36 15.34 -14.40
C THR A 66 -1.32 14.30 -14.78
N SER A 67 -1.75 13.16 -15.32
CA SER A 67 -0.85 12.10 -15.80
C SER A 67 0.02 12.58 -16.96
N LEU A 68 -0.55 13.31 -17.93
CA LEU A 68 0.22 13.87 -19.04
C LEU A 68 1.31 14.83 -18.55
N SER A 69 1.00 15.69 -17.57
CA SER A 69 2.00 16.59 -16.97
C SER A 69 3.13 15.83 -16.28
N MET A 70 2.82 14.78 -15.50
CA MET A 70 3.85 13.95 -14.86
C MET A 70 4.74 13.24 -15.89
N LEU A 71 4.14 12.73 -16.97
CA LEU A 71 4.88 12.08 -18.05
C LEU A 71 5.80 13.05 -18.80
N SER A 72 5.27 14.22 -19.19
CA SER A 72 6.03 15.24 -19.90
C SER A 72 7.16 15.80 -19.04
N PHE A 73 6.91 16.07 -17.76
CA PHE A 73 7.94 16.56 -16.84
C PHE A 73 9.01 15.50 -16.57
N GLY A 74 8.60 14.24 -16.33
CA GLY A 74 9.54 13.12 -16.15
C GLY A 74 10.44 12.92 -17.37
N PHE A 75 9.88 13.05 -18.58
CA PHE A 75 10.64 13.01 -19.84
C PHE A 75 11.58 14.20 -20.01
N GLY A 76 11.10 15.39 -19.66
CA GLY A 76 11.89 16.61 -19.69
C GLY A 76 13.13 16.49 -18.80
N ILE A 77 12.97 16.00 -17.57
CA ILE A 77 14.08 15.77 -16.64
C ILE A 77 15.09 14.77 -17.23
N ASP A 78 14.65 13.57 -17.63
CA ASP A 78 15.55 12.55 -18.19
C ASP A 78 16.36 13.10 -19.37
N ARG A 79 15.70 13.80 -20.29
CA ARG A 79 16.37 14.29 -21.51
C ARG A 79 17.29 15.48 -21.25
N PHE A 80 16.89 16.40 -20.36
CA PHE A 80 17.65 17.59 -20.02
C PHE A 80 19.00 17.22 -19.39
N PHE A 81 18.98 16.37 -18.36
CA PHE A 81 20.21 15.96 -17.67
C PHE A 81 21.11 15.11 -18.58
N LYS A 82 20.54 14.20 -19.37
CA LYS A 82 21.29 13.45 -20.39
C LYS A 82 21.97 14.35 -21.42
N TYR A 83 21.38 15.49 -21.76
CA TYR A 83 22.00 16.45 -22.67
C TYR A 83 23.14 17.23 -22.00
N MET A 84 22.98 17.57 -20.71
CA MET A 84 24.00 18.28 -19.93
C MET A 84 25.23 17.40 -19.61
N ASP A 85 25.06 16.09 -19.40
CA ASP A 85 26.20 15.19 -19.16
C ASP A 85 27.08 15.05 -20.41
N ARG A 86 26.44 15.02 -21.59
CA ARG A 86 27.15 14.96 -22.88
C ARG A 86 28.06 16.16 -23.12
N THR A 87 27.78 17.31 -22.52
CA THR A 87 28.61 18.52 -22.68
C THR A 87 29.73 18.64 -21.64
N LYS A 88 29.74 17.82 -20.56
CA LYS A 88 30.72 17.95 -19.47
C LYS A 88 31.82 16.87 -19.44
N THR A 89 31.65 15.69 -20.03
CA THR A 89 32.72 14.68 -20.10
C THR A 89 32.69 13.87 -21.40
N GLY A 90 33.73 14.01 -22.22
CA GLY A 90 33.92 13.33 -23.51
C GLY A 90 34.31 11.86 -23.44
N ILE A 91 33.82 11.10 -22.45
CA ILE A 91 34.01 9.64 -22.37
C ILE A 91 32.67 9.01 -22.01
N GLY A 92 32.05 8.38 -23.00
CA GLY A 92 30.85 7.58 -22.81
C GLY A 92 31.16 6.34 -21.99
N VAL A 93 30.71 6.35 -20.75
CA VAL A 93 30.41 5.14 -19.98
C VAL A 93 29.00 5.36 -19.45
N ASP A 94 28.15 4.34 -19.53
CA ASP A 94 26.77 4.29 -19.02
C ASP A 94 26.72 4.49 -17.48
N ALA A 95 27.15 5.65 -17.00
CA ALA A 95 26.98 6.04 -15.62
C ALA A 95 25.50 6.35 -15.41
N ILE A 96 24.95 5.62 -14.46
CA ILE A 96 23.63 5.82 -13.88
C ILE A 96 23.59 7.25 -13.33
N THR A 97 23.02 8.20 -14.06
CA THR A 97 22.72 9.50 -13.50
C THR A 97 21.45 9.42 -12.66
N GLU A 98 21.56 9.89 -11.43
CA GLU A 98 20.52 9.76 -10.40
C GLU A 98 19.24 10.55 -10.81
N GLU A 99 19.40 11.54 -11.68
CA GLU A 99 18.36 12.35 -12.31
C GLU A 99 17.49 11.54 -13.29
N ARG A 100 18.08 10.54 -13.95
CA ARG A 100 17.33 9.60 -14.82
C ARG A 100 16.42 8.69 -14.01
N VAL A 101 16.87 8.26 -12.84
CA VAL A 101 16.07 7.46 -11.91
C VAL A 101 14.82 8.24 -11.49
N LEU A 102 14.98 9.53 -11.21
CA LEU A 102 13.86 10.41 -10.89
C LEU A 102 12.90 10.61 -12.07
N GLY A 103 13.40 10.91 -13.27
CA GLY A 103 12.55 11.06 -14.47
C GLY A 103 11.70 9.83 -14.76
N LEU A 104 12.32 8.63 -14.72
CA LEU A 104 11.63 7.34 -14.91
C LEU A 104 10.59 7.04 -13.83
N SER A 105 10.90 7.37 -12.58
CA SER A 105 10.00 7.15 -11.46
C SER A 105 8.73 8.01 -11.56
N LEU A 106 8.87 9.26 -12.00
CA LEU A 106 7.74 10.17 -12.20
C LEU A 106 6.88 9.74 -13.39
N MET A 107 7.49 9.28 -14.49
CA MET A 107 6.76 8.68 -15.60
C MET A 107 5.96 7.45 -15.14
N SER A 108 6.58 6.57 -14.35
CA SER A 108 5.94 5.35 -13.85
C SER A 108 4.72 5.68 -12.99
N LEU A 109 4.83 6.71 -12.13
CA LEU A 109 3.72 7.24 -11.35
C LEU A 109 2.60 7.79 -12.26
N GLY A 110 2.94 8.56 -13.30
CA GLY A 110 1.97 9.10 -14.26
C GLY A 110 1.21 8.02 -15.05
N ILE A 111 1.92 6.97 -15.50
CA ILE A 111 1.32 5.79 -16.18
C ILE A 111 0.37 5.07 -15.24
N PHE A 112 0.81 4.81 -14.01
CA PHE A 112 -0.01 4.12 -13.02
C PHE A 112 -1.27 4.92 -12.67
N ALA A 113 -1.13 6.23 -12.42
CA ALA A 113 -2.26 7.11 -12.13
C ALA A 113 -3.29 7.11 -13.27
N LEU A 114 -2.82 7.12 -14.53
CA LEU A 114 -3.70 7.06 -15.69
C LEU A 114 -4.43 5.72 -15.77
N GLY A 115 -3.72 4.61 -15.57
CA GLY A 115 -4.32 3.28 -15.55
C GLY A 115 -5.37 3.13 -14.43
N ALA A 116 -5.06 3.64 -13.23
CA ALA A 116 -5.98 3.65 -12.10
C ALA A 116 -7.25 4.48 -12.40
N ALA A 117 -7.09 5.66 -13.03
CA ALA A 117 -8.22 6.50 -13.43
C ALA A 117 -9.09 5.82 -14.49
N VAL A 118 -8.50 5.17 -15.49
CA VAL A 118 -9.23 4.41 -16.53
C VAL A 118 -10.01 3.25 -15.91
N ILE A 119 -9.37 2.46 -15.03
CA ILE A 119 -10.04 1.35 -14.34
C ILE A 119 -11.16 1.85 -13.43
N GLY A 120 -10.93 2.94 -12.70
CA GLY A 120 -11.92 3.58 -11.83
C GLY A 120 -13.13 4.04 -12.62
N HIS A 121 -12.91 4.78 -13.71
CA HIS A 121 -13.97 5.24 -14.61
C HIS A 121 -14.74 4.07 -15.23
N TRP A 122 -14.05 3.04 -15.71
CA TRP A 122 -14.69 1.86 -16.30
C TRP A 122 -15.59 1.13 -15.29
N ARG A 123 -15.16 0.99 -14.03
CA ARG A 123 -15.99 0.41 -12.95
C ARG A 123 -17.17 1.31 -12.59
N ALA A 124 -16.96 2.61 -12.51
CA ALA A 124 -18.03 3.57 -12.22
C ALA A 124 -19.12 3.50 -13.29
N LEU A 125 -18.73 3.46 -14.57
CA LEU A 125 -19.66 3.36 -15.69
C LEU A 125 -20.47 2.06 -15.64
N LYS A 126 -19.80 0.93 -15.38
CA LYS A 126 -20.46 -0.37 -15.23
C LYS A 126 -21.46 -0.39 -14.06
N ASN A 127 -21.18 0.31 -12.97
CA ASN A 127 -22.11 0.43 -11.83
C ASN A 127 -23.31 1.33 -12.18
N ILE A 128 -23.11 2.42 -12.92
CA ILE A 128 -24.19 3.32 -13.35
C ILE A 128 -25.17 2.64 -14.33
N GLU A 129 -24.68 1.68 -15.13
CA GLU A 129 -25.50 0.89 -16.06
C GLU A 129 -26.43 -0.12 -15.36
N THR A 130 -26.22 -0.43 -14.07
CA THR A 130 -27.09 -1.36 -13.34
C THR A 130 -28.44 -0.73 -12.99
N GLN A 131 -29.53 -1.48 -13.14
CA GLN A 131 -30.89 -0.96 -12.89
C GLN A 131 -31.11 -0.56 -11.43
N GLU A 132 -30.52 -1.28 -10.48
CA GLU A 132 -30.45 -0.91 -9.06
C GLU A 132 -29.10 -0.25 -8.76
N TYR A 133 -28.98 1.05 -9.02
CA TYR A 133 -27.80 1.80 -8.60
C TYR A 133 -27.70 1.79 -7.07
N LYS A 134 -26.74 1.04 -6.53
CA LYS A 134 -26.34 1.09 -5.12
C LYS A 134 -25.05 1.90 -5.02
N TYR A 135 -25.05 2.90 -4.13
CA TYR A 135 -23.81 3.61 -3.80
C TYR A 135 -22.84 2.62 -3.18
N VAL A 136 -21.71 2.41 -3.85
CA VAL A 136 -20.61 1.58 -3.34
C VAL A 136 -19.49 2.52 -2.90
N PRO A 137 -19.13 2.56 -1.61
CA PRO A 137 -18.02 3.37 -1.14
C PRO A 137 -16.72 2.91 -1.82
N GLY A 138 -16.15 3.76 -2.65
CA GLY A 138 -14.91 3.53 -3.39
C GLY A 138 -13.75 4.36 -2.86
N TRP A 139 -12.53 4.00 -3.24
CA TRP A 139 -11.34 4.81 -2.94
C TRP A 139 -11.50 6.20 -3.58
N SER A 140 -11.46 7.25 -2.76
CA SER A 140 -11.49 8.62 -3.27
C SER A 140 -10.22 8.90 -4.06
N GLN A 141 -10.39 8.96 -5.39
CA GLN A 141 -9.35 9.28 -6.36
C GLN A 141 -8.73 10.65 -6.01
N GLY A 142 -9.55 11.66 -5.70
CA GLY A 142 -9.08 12.99 -5.32
C GLY A 142 -8.28 13.03 -4.01
N LEU A 143 -8.72 12.28 -2.99
CA LEU A 143 -7.98 12.16 -1.72
C LEU A 143 -6.61 11.52 -1.95
N THR A 144 -6.55 10.50 -2.81
CA THR A 144 -5.31 9.82 -3.17
C THR A 144 -4.28 10.82 -3.73
N VAL A 145 -4.67 11.64 -4.71
CA VAL A 145 -3.78 12.67 -5.30
C VAL A 145 -3.33 13.69 -4.26
N ALA A 146 -4.28 14.20 -3.46
CA ALA A 146 -3.96 15.19 -2.44
C ALA A 146 -2.88 14.67 -1.49
N ILE A 147 -2.98 13.41 -1.07
CA ILE A 147 -1.96 12.74 -0.25
C ILE A 147 -0.63 12.63 -1.01
N VAL A 148 -0.62 12.15 -2.26
CA VAL A 148 0.63 12.03 -3.04
C VAL A 148 1.33 13.39 -3.17
N LEU A 149 0.60 14.40 -3.61
CA LEU A 149 1.15 15.75 -3.84
C LEU A 149 1.60 16.40 -2.54
N LEU A 150 0.87 16.20 -1.45
CA LEU A 150 1.25 16.71 -0.13
C LEU A 150 2.59 16.13 0.31
N PHE A 151 2.77 14.81 0.22
CA PHE A 151 4.00 14.17 0.70
C PHE A 151 5.19 14.44 -0.21
N VAL A 152 5.01 14.39 -1.53
CA VAL A 152 6.06 14.75 -2.50
C VAL A 152 6.43 16.23 -2.35
N GLY A 153 5.43 17.12 -2.21
CA GLY A 153 5.63 18.55 -2.00
C GLY A 153 6.38 18.86 -0.71
N LEU A 154 5.97 18.26 0.42
CA LEU A 154 6.66 18.41 1.71
C LEU A 154 8.10 17.90 1.66
N ALA A 155 8.33 16.75 1.03
CA ALA A 155 9.66 16.16 0.90
C ALA A 155 10.60 17.02 0.03
N ALA A 156 10.08 17.70 -0.99
CA ALA A 156 10.86 18.64 -1.79
C ALA A 156 11.08 19.98 -1.07
N PHE A 157 10.05 20.49 -0.39
CA PHE A 157 10.07 21.82 0.25
C PHE A 157 10.99 21.89 1.47
N PHE A 158 10.98 20.86 2.33
CA PHE A 158 11.71 20.90 3.59
C PHE A 158 13.24 21.04 3.40
N PRO A 159 13.91 20.26 2.51
CA PRO A 159 15.33 20.45 2.23
C PRO A 159 15.65 21.80 1.58
N LEU A 160 14.79 22.30 0.68
CA LEU A 160 14.98 23.60 0.02
C LEU A 160 15.01 24.76 1.04
N VAL A 161 14.11 24.74 2.02
CA VAL A 161 14.01 25.80 3.03
C VAL A 161 15.06 25.66 4.13
N VAL A 162 15.27 24.45 4.65
CA VAL A 162 16.12 24.23 5.82
C VAL A 162 17.61 24.22 5.47
N SER A 163 17.96 23.75 4.27
CA SER A 163 19.37 23.48 3.91
C SER A 163 19.96 24.41 2.85
N GLY A 164 19.19 25.34 2.26
CA GLY A 164 19.70 26.27 1.25
C GLY A 164 20.42 25.59 0.08
N LEU A 165 19.86 24.47 -0.39
CA LEU A 165 20.53 23.56 -1.34
C LEU A 165 20.52 24.07 -2.78
N ASP A 166 21.62 23.82 -3.48
CA ASP A 166 21.68 23.91 -4.94
C ASP A 166 20.77 22.84 -5.56
N MET A 167 20.05 23.21 -6.63
CA MET A 167 19.07 22.37 -7.33
C MET A 167 19.62 21.03 -7.84
N SER A 168 20.95 20.87 -7.92
CA SER A 168 21.62 19.63 -8.30
C SER A 168 21.60 18.55 -7.21
N GLU A 169 21.52 18.90 -5.92
CA GLU A 169 21.47 17.91 -4.82
C GLU A 169 20.06 17.40 -4.51
N VAL A 170 19.04 17.99 -5.13
CA VAL A 170 17.61 17.67 -4.92
C VAL A 170 17.24 16.34 -5.58
N PHE A 171 17.93 15.95 -6.65
CA PHE A 171 17.55 14.84 -7.53
C PHE A 171 18.53 13.65 -7.51
N THR A 172 19.45 13.63 -6.54
CA THR A 172 20.40 12.55 -6.30
C THR A 172 19.76 11.36 -5.54
N LEU A 173 20.28 10.12 -5.68
CA LEU A 173 19.84 8.95 -4.90
C LEU A 173 20.22 9.11 -3.43
N ASN A 174 21.26 9.90 -3.16
CA ASN A 174 21.63 10.35 -1.83
C ASN A 174 20.95 11.69 -1.45
N SER A 175 19.96 12.15 -2.23
CA SER A 175 19.30 13.43 -1.98
C SER A 175 18.62 13.44 -0.62
N LYS A 176 18.75 14.58 0.04
CA LYS A 176 17.98 14.88 1.25
C LYS A 176 16.47 14.76 1.00
N VAL A 177 16.01 14.91 -0.24
CA VAL A 177 14.60 14.73 -0.64
C VAL A 177 14.17 13.27 -0.51
N LEU A 178 14.88 12.31 -1.11
CA LEU A 178 14.53 10.89 -1.01
C LEU A 178 14.59 10.39 0.43
N GLN A 179 15.59 10.87 1.19
CA GLN A 179 15.71 10.61 2.63
C GLN A 179 14.53 11.17 3.42
N THR A 180 14.14 12.42 3.16
CA THR A 180 13.00 13.07 3.81
C THR A 180 11.69 12.39 3.45
N LEU A 181 11.46 12.07 2.17
CA LEU A 181 10.28 11.34 1.72
C LEU A 181 10.19 9.96 2.36
N SER A 182 11.29 9.20 2.35
CA SER A 182 11.35 7.88 2.97
C SER A 182 11.09 7.98 4.48
N THR A 183 11.71 8.94 5.17
CA THR A 183 11.52 9.16 6.61
C THR A 183 10.08 9.50 6.94
N ILE A 184 9.48 10.48 6.25
CA ILE A 184 8.08 10.87 6.46
C ILE A 184 7.14 9.71 6.15
N THR A 185 7.39 8.96 5.07
CA THR A 185 6.60 7.80 4.68
C THR A 185 6.66 6.71 5.75
N ILE A 186 7.87 6.30 6.18
CA ILE A 186 8.05 5.29 7.22
C ILE A 186 7.39 5.73 8.52
N PHE A 187 7.62 6.98 8.92
CA PHE A 187 7.05 7.56 10.15
C PHE A 187 5.52 7.49 10.14
N THR A 188 4.90 7.89 9.02
CA THR A 188 3.45 7.86 8.84
C THR A 188 2.92 6.42 8.86
N ILE A 189 3.61 5.49 8.18
CA ILE A 189 3.19 4.08 8.17
C ILE A 189 3.31 3.46 9.58
N MET A 190 4.35 3.79 10.34
CA MET A 190 4.53 3.31 11.72
C MET A 190 3.46 3.84 12.68
N ILE A 191 3.05 5.10 12.56
CA ILE A 191 1.92 5.64 13.33
C ILE A 191 0.63 4.90 12.98
N ALA A 192 0.31 4.80 11.70
CA ALA A 192 -0.91 4.14 11.26
C ALA A 192 -0.95 2.67 11.69
N MET A 193 0.18 1.97 11.62
CA MET A 193 0.33 0.61 12.12
C MET A 193 -0.01 0.54 13.63
N GLY A 194 0.49 1.48 14.43
CA GLY A 194 0.15 1.57 15.85
C GLY A 194 -1.34 1.82 16.10
N VAL A 195 -1.97 2.69 15.31
CA VAL A 195 -3.41 2.98 15.42
C VAL A 195 -4.27 1.77 15.01
N HIS A 196 -3.86 1.05 13.97
CA HIS A 196 -4.60 -0.11 13.44
C HIS A 196 -4.48 -1.35 14.31
N THR A 197 -3.43 -1.49 15.11
CA THR A 197 -3.16 -2.74 15.83
C THR A 197 -3.98 -2.83 17.11
N PRO A 198 -4.91 -3.79 17.23
CA PRO A 198 -5.65 -4.00 18.48
C PRO A 198 -4.73 -4.40 19.62
N ILE A 199 -4.91 -3.79 20.79
CA ILE A 199 -4.15 -4.13 22.01
C ILE A 199 -4.34 -5.61 22.35
N ASP A 200 -5.53 -6.16 22.12
CA ASP A 200 -5.81 -7.59 22.32
C ASP A 200 -5.00 -8.47 21.37
N ASN A 201 -4.81 -8.03 20.13
CA ASN A 201 -4.00 -8.75 19.14
C ASN A 201 -2.51 -8.70 19.47
N LEU A 202 -2.03 -7.75 20.27
CA LEU A 202 -0.61 -7.69 20.65
C LEU A 202 -0.15 -8.94 21.41
N LYS A 203 -1.06 -9.63 22.09
CA LYS A 203 -0.76 -10.84 22.86
C LYS A 203 -0.89 -12.12 22.01
N ALA A 204 -1.46 -12.06 20.81
CA ALA A 204 -1.82 -13.25 20.02
C ALA A 204 -0.65 -14.22 19.76
N LEU A 205 0.56 -13.72 19.48
CA LEU A 205 1.76 -14.55 19.34
C LEU A 205 2.16 -15.17 20.67
N TRP A 206 2.14 -14.36 21.74
CA TRP A 206 2.61 -14.70 23.08
C TRP A 206 1.70 -15.66 23.84
N LEU A 207 0.43 -15.75 23.45
CA LEU A 207 -0.52 -16.72 24.01
C LEU A 207 -0.29 -18.16 23.53
N GLN A 208 0.42 -18.35 22.42
CA GLN A 208 0.71 -19.68 21.90
C GLN A 208 2.03 -20.21 22.47
N PRO A 209 2.05 -21.30 23.26
CA PRO A 209 3.25 -21.76 23.94
C PRO A 209 4.33 -22.18 22.93
N GLY A 210 5.55 -21.68 23.11
CA GLY A 210 6.72 -22.00 22.27
C GLY A 210 6.74 -21.33 20.89
N LEU A 211 5.62 -20.77 20.40
CA LEU A 211 5.58 -20.08 19.11
C LEU A 211 6.41 -18.79 19.07
N PRO A 212 6.41 -17.90 20.09
CA PRO A 212 7.23 -16.68 20.07
C PRO A 212 8.70 -16.98 19.85
N VAL A 213 9.24 -17.97 20.58
CA VAL A 213 10.65 -18.36 20.48
C VAL A 213 10.97 -18.86 19.07
N ARG A 214 10.14 -19.74 18.51
CA ARG A 214 10.32 -20.27 17.15
C ARG A 214 10.21 -19.18 16.08
N ALA A 215 9.25 -18.27 16.22
CA ALA A 215 9.05 -17.15 15.30
C ALA A 215 10.22 -16.17 15.32
N LEU A 216 10.70 -15.79 16.52
CA LEU A 216 11.85 -14.92 16.69
C LEU A 216 13.14 -15.59 16.23
N LEU A 217 13.33 -16.89 16.51
CA LEU A 217 14.44 -17.68 15.99
C LEU A 217 14.47 -17.67 14.46
N SER A 218 13.31 -17.86 13.82
CA SER A 218 13.19 -17.79 12.37
C SER A 218 13.59 -16.42 11.81
N ALA A 219 13.00 -15.34 12.34
CA ALA A 219 13.13 -14.02 11.75
C ALA A 219 14.40 -13.24 12.13
N LEU A 220 14.94 -13.43 13.34
CA LEU A 220 16.08 -12.68 13.84
C LEU A 220 17.41 -13.43 13.68
N VAL A 221 17.39 -14.75 13.88
CA VAL A 221 18.61 -15.56 13.91
C VAL A 221 18.78 -16.32 12.59
N LEU A 222 17.87 -17.27 12.28
CA LEU A 222 18.03 -18.13 11.10
C LEU A 222 18.07 -17.32 9.81
N PHE A 223 17.13 -16.38 9.62
CA PHE A 223 17.14 -15.53 8.43
C PHE A 223 18.47 -14.77 8.26
N SER A 224 18.96 -14.14 9.33
CA SER A 224 20.21 -13.36 9.33
C SER A 224 21.44 -14.23 9.08
N VAL A 225 21.54 -15.38 9.77
CA VAL A 225 22.61 -16.36 9.57
C VAL A 225 22.56 -16.93 8.16
N GLY A 226 21.37 -17.27 7.65
CA GLY A 226 21.17 -17.75 6.28
C GLY A 226 21.56 -16.71 5.25
N THR A 227 21.25 -15.43 5.50
CA THR A 227 21.68 -14.31 4.64
C THR A 227 23.19 -14.18 4.62
N ALA A 228 23.85 -14.24 5.79
CA ALA A 228 25.31 -14.18 5.86
C ALA A 228 25.96 -15.37 5.17
N LEU A 229 25.48 -16.59 5.44
CA LEU A 229 26.01 -17.83 4.87
C LEU A 229 25.83 -17.88 3.35
N ILE A 230 24.63 -17.61 2.84
CA ILE A 230 24.36 -17.61 1.39
C ILE A 230 25.17 -16.51 0.69
N GLY A 231 25.24 -15.31 1.29
CA GLY A 231 26.05 -14.21 0.76
C GLY A 231 27.53 -14.56 0.69
N TYR A 232 28.07 -15.19 1.73
CA TYR A 232 29.45 -15.66 1.78
C TYR A 232 29.71 -16.76 0.74
N LEU A 233 28.88 -17.81 0.70
CA LEU A 233 29.03 -18.94 -0.24
C LEU A 233 28.97 -18.51 -1.70
N LEU A 234 28.08 -17.58 -2.03
CA LEU A 234 27.93 -17.06 -3.40
C LEU A 234 28.95 -15.96 -3.75
N HIS A 235 29.83 -15.58 -2.82
CA HIS A 235 30.83 -14.54 -3.00
C HIS A 235 30.21 -13.27 -3.57
N VAL A 236 29.15 -12.78 -2.91
CA VAL A 236 28.43 -11.59 -3.37
C VAL A 236 29.33 -10.36 -3.32
N GLN A 237 29.09 -9.44 -4.25
CA GLN A 237 29.86 -8.18 -4.30
C GLN A 237 29.62 -7.33 -3.05
N PRO A 238 30.58 -6.46 -2.70
CA PRO A 238 30.53 -5.59 -1.52
C PRO A 238 29.22 -4.83 -1.33
N ALA A 239 28.78 -4.16 -2.41
CA ALA A 239 27.55 -3.37 -2.42
C ALA A 239 26.30 -4.24 -2.18
N THR A 240 26.30 -5.47 -2.70
CA THR A 240 25.24 -6.45 -2.44
C THR A 240 25.29 -6.96 -1.01
N GLY A 241 26.47 -7.27 -0.48
CA GLY A 241 26.64 -7.66 0.91
C GLY A 241 26.09 -6.61 1.88
N ALA A 242 26.40 -5.32 1.64
CA ALA A 242 25.86 -4.21 2.43
C ALA A 242 24.33 -4.11 2.39
N GLY A 243 23.72 -4.26 1.22
CA GLY A 243 22.25 -4.28 1.10
C GLY A 243 21.59 -5.46 1.79
N LEU A 244 22.18 -6.65 1.68
CA LEU A 244 21.70 -7.85 2.38
C LEU A 244 21.84 -7.70 3.90
N ALA A 245 22.92 -7.11 4.39
CA ALA A 245 23.13 -6.83 5.82
C ALA A 245 22.06 -5.87 6.37
N LEU A 246 21.82 -4.76 5.68
CA LEU A 246 20.80 -3.77 6.08
C LEU A 246 19.39 -4.36 6.07
N LEU A 247 19.07 -5.21 5.09
CA LEU A 247 17.78 -5.92 5.04
C LEU A 247 17.64 -6.92 6.18
N ALA A 248 18.66 -7.74 6.44
CA ALA A 248 18.65 -8.70 7.55
C ALA A 248 18.47 -7.98 8.89
N ALA A 249 19.14 -6.84 9.06
CA ALA A 249 19.07 -6.02 10.26
C ALA A 249 17.76 -5.22 10.40
N ALA A 250 16.93 -5.09 9.37
CA ALA A 250 15.68 -4.32 9.43
C ALA A 250 14.44 -5.24 9.49
N PRO A 251 14.08 -5.79 10.67
CA PRO A 251 12.95 -6.70 10.79
C PRO A 251 11.60 -5.97 10.78
N GLY A 252 10.53 -6.72 10.48
CA GLY A 252 9.15 -6.27 10.69
C GLY A 252 8.65 -5.26 9.67
N ALA A 253 8.30 -5.71 8.45
CA ALA A 253 7.77 -4.83 7.42
C ALA A 253 6.48 -4.12 7.88
N PRO A 254 6.34 -2.80 7.64
CA PRO A 254 5.20 -1.97 8.03
C PRO A 254 3.81 -2.45 7.59
N LEU A 255 3.74 -3.35 6.62
CA LEU A 255 2.49 -3.90 6.05
C LEU A 255 2.48 -5.43 6.04
N LEU A 256 3.13 -6.05 7.03
CA LEU A 256 3.15 -7.50 7.16
C LEU A 256 1.72 -8.06 7.24
N THR A 257 0.83 -7.42 7.99
CA THR A 257 -0.58 -7.84 8.10
C THR A 257 -1.26 -7.98 6.74
N ARG A 258 -1.11 -7.01 5.84
CA ARG A 258 -1.65 -7.07 4.46
C ARG A 258 -1.06 -8.23 3.67
N ARG A 259 0.26 -8.43 3.72
CA ARG A 259 0.94 -9.54 3.03
C ARG A 259 0.45 -10.89 3.55
N VAL A 260 0.22 -11.01 4.85
CA VAL A 260 -0.30 -12.22 5.49
C VAL A 260 -1.76 -12.46 5.10
N THR A 261 -2.61 -11.43 5.09
CA THR A 261 -3.98 -11.54 4.56
C THR A 261 -3.97 -12.03 3.11
N MET A 262 -3.09 -11.48 2.27
CA MET A 262 -2.92 -11.94 0.89
C MET A 262 -2.44 -13.39 0.79
N ALA A 263 -1.75 -13.91 1.80
CA ALA A 263 -1.30 -15.30 1.89
C ALA A 263 -2.30 -16.22 2.63
N GLY A 264 -3.44 -15.69 3.07
CA GLY A 264 -4.46 -16.43 3.84
C GLY A 264 -4.06 -16.74 5.29
N GLY A 265 -3.03 -16.09 5.83
CA GLY A 265 -2.53 -16.39 7.18
C GLY A 265 -3.27 -15.68 8.31
N ASN A 266 -2.90 -16.03 9.55
CA ASN A 266 -3.47 -15.45 10.76
C ASN A 266 -2.95 -14.01 10.99
N VAL A 267 -3.83 -13.02 10.77
CA VAL A 267 -3.53 -11.59 10.88
C VAL A 267 -3.22 -11.16 12.32
N ALA A 268 -3.88 -11.75 13.32
CA ALA A 268 -3.62 -11.43 14.72
C ALA A 268 -2.19 -11.83 15.12
N VAL A 269 -1.77 -13.05 14.78
CA VAL A 269 -0.38 -13.51 14.98
C VAL A 269 0.60 -12.61 14.22
N ALA A 270 0.31 -12.25 12.97
CA ALA A 270 1.16 -11.39 12.17
C ALA A 270 1.32 -9.98 12.78
N SER A 271 0.25 -9.39 13.30
CA SER A 271 0.29 -8.07 13.95
C SER A 271 1.13 -8.09 15.24
N SER A 272 0.90 -9.10 16.10
CA SER A 272 1.69 -9.34 17.31
C SER A 272 3.17 -9.54 16.99
N PHE A 273 3.46 -10.33 15.95
CA PHE A 273 4.81 -10.60 15.49
C PHE A 273 5.50 -9.33 14.96
N GLN A 274 4.80 -8.53 14.15
CA GLN A 274 5.32 -7.28 13.59
C GLN A 274 5.69 -6.27 14.70
N VAL A 275 4.81 -6.09 15.70
CA VAL A 275 5.08 -5.19 16.83
C VAL A 275 6.21 -5.70 17.71
N THR A 276 6.28 -7.02 17.93
CA THR A 276 7.36 -7.64 18.69
C THR A 276 8.71 -7.41 17.99
N LEU A 277 8.78 -7.64 16.67
CA LEU A 277 9.98 -7.39 15.88
C LEU A 277 10.37 -5.90 15.88
N ALA A 278 9.40 -4.99 15.75
CA ALA A 278 9.66 -3.54 15.79
C ALA A 278 10.20 -3.07 17.15
N THR A 279 9.74 -3.70 18.24
CA THR A 279 10.23 -3.42 19.59
C THR A 279 11.66 -3.93 19.78
N LEU A 280 11.92 -5.16 19.33
CA LEU A 280 13.24 -5.78 19.44
C LEU A 280 14.28 -5.16 18.48
N ALA A 281 13.83 -4.56 17.36
CA ALA A 281 14.68 -3.92 16.36
C ALA A 281 15.69 -2.94 16.95
N VAL A 282 15.31 -2.19 18.00
CA VAL A 282 16.20 -1.23 18.68
C VAL A 282 17.52 -1.87 19.11
N VAL A 283 17.48 -3.13 19.53
CA VAL A 283 18.67 -3.89 19.96
C VAL A 283 19.15 -4.82 18.85
N THR A 284 18.24 -5.51 18.16
CA THR A 284 18.61 -6.55 17.19
C THR A 284 19.17 -5.98 15.89
N THR A 285 18.72 -4.80 15.45
CA THR A 285 19.23 -4.15 14.24
C THR A 285 20.72 -3.80 14.35
N PRO A 286 21.16 -3.01 15.35
CA PRO A 286 22.59 -2.70 15.48
C PRO A 286 23.41 -3.95 15.78
N LEU A 287 22.89 -4.92 16.56
CA LEU A 287 23.58 -6.19 16.81
C LEU A 287 23.80 -7.00 15.52
N THR A 288 22.78 -7.09 14.67
CA THR A 288 22.87 -7.80 13.38
C THR A 288 23.88 -7.11 12.47
N LEU A 289 23.89 -5.78 12.41
CA LEU A 289 24.87 -5.03 11.62
C LEU A 289 26.30 -5.23 12.13
N LEU A 290 26.52 -5.27 13.45
CA LEU A 290 27.84 -5.59 14.01
C LEU A 290 28.32 -6.99 13.60
N ILE A 291 27.44 -7.99 13.63
CA ILE A 291 27.76 -9.36 13.20
C ILE A 291 28.11 -9.38 11.70
N PHE A 292 27.32 -8.69 10.88
CA PHE A 292 27.58 -8.59 9.44
C PHE A 292 28.86 -7.81 9.13
N ALA A 293 29.20 -6.77 9.91
CA ALA A 293 30.46 -6.03 9.79
C ALA A 293 31.68 -6.92 10.09
N ALA A 294 31.55 -7.90 10.98
CA ALA A 294 32.61 -8.87 11.24
C ALA A 294 32.79 -9.89 10.09
N ILE A 295 31.72 -10.21 9.35
CA ILE A 295 31.74 -11.22 8.27
C ILE A 295 32.07 -10.58 6.91
N PHE A 296 31.57 -9.38 6.67
CA PHE A 296 31.73 -8.62 5.43
C PHE A 296 32.49 -7.33 5.73
N SER A 297 33.75 -7.27 5.31
CA SER A 297 34.64 -6.12 5.55
C SER A 297 34.14 -4.79 4.98
N GLN A 298 33.16 -4.79 4.07
CA GLN A 298 32.56 -3.58 3.50
C GLN A 298 31.28 -3.11 4.21
N VAL A 299 30.83 -3.84 5.25
CA VAL A 299 29.73 -3.39 6.15
C VAL A 299 30.27 -2.51 7.29
N GLN A 300 31.59 -2.31 7.34
CA GLN A 300 32.32 -1.62 8.41
C GLN A 300 32.09 -0.10 8.49
N GLU A 301 31.33 0.48 7.55
CA GLU A 301 30.79 1.84 7.66
C GLU A 301 29.45 1.93 8.41
N SER A 302 28.91 0.78 8.87
CA SER A 302 27.75 0.77 9.77
C SER A 302 28.21 1.35 11.10
N GLY A 303 27.85 2.61 11.36
CA GLY A 303 28.35 3.40 12.49
C GLY A 303 28.16 2.79 13.88
N ASP A 304 28.56 3.54 14.89
CA ASP A 304 28.51 3.13 16.29
C ASP A 304 27.12 2.55 16.68
N PHE A 305 27.12 1.47 17.47
CA PHE A 305 25.91 0.73 17.89
C PHE A 305 24.84 1.70 18.42
N LEU A 306 25.26 2.67 19.22
CA LEU A 306 24.38 3.66 19.84
C LEU A 306 23.74 4.61 18.82
N VAL A 307 24.46 4.95 17.74
CA VAL A 307 23.96 5.79 16.65
C VAL A 307 22.86 5.06 15.89
N ILE A 308 23.11 3.80 15.51
CA ILE A 308 22.13 2.97 14.81
C ILE A 308 20.91 2.70 15.70
N ALA A 309 21.11 2.37 16.98
CA ALA A 309 20.00 2.19 17.92
C ALA A 309 19.12 3.45 18.01
N ARG A 310 19.73 4.64 18.11
CA ARG A 310 19.00 5.93 18.12
C ARG A 310 18.26 6.18 16.81
N GLN A 311 18.85 5.83 15.67
CA GLN A 311 18.22 5.92 14.36
C GLN A 311 16.97 5.04 14.28
N VAL A 312 17.05 3.78 14.73
CA VAL A 312 15.92 2.85 14.78
C VAL A 312 14.82 3.33 15.74
N VAL A 313 15.20 3.86 16.91
CA VAL A 313 14.23 4.43 17.84
C VAL A 313 13.45 5.56 17.19
N LYS A 314 14.12 6.51 16.52
CA LYS A 314 13.45 7.64 15.86
C LYS A 314 12.60 7.20 14.67
N ALA A 315 13.08 6.26 13.87
CA ALA A 315 12.43 5.85 12.63
C ALA A 315 11.27 4.86 12.83
N GLN A 316 11.34 3.98 13.84
CA GLN A 316 10.41 2.86 14.00
C GLN A 316 9.72 2.81 15.36
N PHE A 317 10.46 2.92 16.46
CA PHE A 317 9.88 2.73 17.79
C PHE A 317 9.02 3.92 18.24
N LEU A 318 9.54 5.13 18.08
CA LEU A 318 8.85 6.37 18.47
C LEU A 318 7.50 6.55 17.75
N PRO A 319 7.41 6.43 16.41
CA PRO A 319 6.15 6.65 15.71
C PRO A 319 5.14 5.52 15.98
N LEU A 320 5.60 4.27 16.14
CA LEU A 320 4.75 3.16 16.57
C LEU A 320 4.14 3.41 17.96
N GLY A 321 4.95 3.88 18.91
CA GLY A 321 4.51 4.26 20.25
C GLY A 321 3.48 5.39 20.22
N ILE A 322 3.69 6.41 19.37
CA ILE A 322 2.72 7.49 19.14
C ILE A 322 1.41 6.91 18.59
N GLY A 323 1.45 6.01 17.61
CA GLY A 323 0.25 5.39 17.05
C GLY A 323 -0.56 4.60 18.09
N LEU A 324 0.13 3.81 18.93
CA LEU A 324 -0.51 3.08 20.03
C LEU A 324 -1.11 4.02 21.09
N LEU A 325 -0.44 5.15 21.36
CA LEU A 325 -0.94 6.17 22.29
C LEU A 325 -2.18 6.87 21.72
N VAL A 326 -2.15 7.28 20.44
CA VAL A 326 -3.30 7.86 19.74
C VAL A 326 -4.48 6.90 19.80
N ARG A 327 -4.25 5.61 19.55
CA ARG A 327 -5.28 4.57 19.69
C ARG A 327 -5.91 4.52 21.07
N LYS A 328 -5.08 4.61 22.12
CA LYS A 328 -5.55 4.58 23.51
C LYS A 328 -6.39 5.83 23.86
N ILE A 329 -6.04 6.98 23.30
CA ILE A 329 -6.69 8.27 23.58
C ILE A 329 -7.97 8.45 22.76
N ALA A 330 -7.98 8.02 21.49
CA ALA A 330 -9.08 8.27 20.56
C ALA A 330 -10.39 7.55 20.93
N GLY A 331 -10.37 6.58 21.84
CA GLY A 331 -11.59 5.96 22.40
C GLY A 331 -12.55 5.45 21.33
N ALA A 332 -13.70 6.11 21.18
CA ALA A 332 -14.73 5.77 20.20
C ALA A 332 -14.36 6.15 18.75
N GLU A 333 -13.49 7.15 18.55
CA GLU A 333 -13.10 7.64 17.21
C GLU A 333 -11.90 6.87 16.61
N VAL A 334 -11.40 5.84 17.29
CA VAL A 334 -10.25 5.03 16.84
C VAL A 334 -10.47 4.46 15.45
N GLU A 335 -11.70 4.05 15.14
CA GLU A 335 -12.05 3.46 13.86
C GLU A 335 -11.98 4.50 12.72
N ASP A 336 -12.49 5.71 12.94
CA ASP A 336 -12.45 6.80 11.95
C ASP A 336 -11.01 7.30 11.71
N VAL A 337 -10.26 7.54 12.78
CA VAL A 337 -8.83 7.93 12.70
C VAL A 337 -8.02 6.82 12.03
N GLY A 338 -8.31 5.57 12.38
CA GLY A 338 -7.73 4.39 11.74
C GLY A 338 -8.04 4.37 10.24
N ASN A 339 -9.29 4.50 9.83
CA ASN A 339 -9.71 4.47 8.43
C ASN A 339 -9.03 5.57 7.59
N LEU A 340 -8.93 6.78 8.13
CA LEU A 340 -8.22 7.89 7.49
C LEU A 340 -6.72 7.57 7.33
N LEU A 341 -6.04 7.19 8.41
CA LEU A 341 -4.61 6.83 8.38
C LEU A 341 -4.34 5.62 7.47
N GLY A 342 -5.24 4.64 7.47
CA GLY A 342 -5.17 3.47 6.60
C GLY A 342 -5.25 3.86 5.13
N THR A 343 -6.12 4.81 4.79
CA THR A 343 -6.21 5.35 3.43
C THR A 343 -4.90 6.03 3.03
N ILE A 344 -4.36 6.91 3.90
CA ILE A 344 -3.07 7.58 3.68
C ILE A 344 -1.96 6.57 3.44
N VAL A 345 -1.83 5.56 4.31
CA VAL A 345 -0.78 4.55 4.20
C VAL A 345 -0.91 3.68 2.96
N ASN A 346 -2.12 3.24 2.62
CA ASN A 346 -2.33 2.45 1.42
C ASN A 346 -1.96 3.25 0.18
N THR A 347 -2.36 4.53 0.12
CA THR A 347 -1.96 5.44 -0.96
C THR A 347 -0.45 5.59 -1.04
N LEU A 348 0.22 5.95 0.07
CA LEU A 348 1.67 6.13 0.10
C LEU A 348 2.42 4.85 -0.27
N PHE A 349 1.93 3.70 0.18
CA PHE A 349 2.53 2.42 -0.15
C PHE A 349 2.40 2.09 -1.64
N VAL A 350 1.22 2.29 -2.23
CA VAL A 350 1.02 2.09 -3.68
C VAL A 350 1.95 3.00 -4.47
N VAL A 351 2.03 4.29 -4.09
CA VAL A 351 2.97 5.24 -4.69
C VAL A 351 4.41 4.76 -4.57
N LEU A 352 4.84 4.33 -3.38
CA LEU A 352 6.18 3.82 -3.13
C LEU A 352 6.47 2.57 -3.97
N VAL A 353 5.52 1.64 -4.10
CA VAL A 353 5.67 0.42 -4.91
C VAL A 353 5.79 0.77 -6.38
N VAL A 354 4.95 1.67 -6.90
CA VAL A 354 5.01 2.12 -8.31
C VAL A 354 6.33 2.82 -8.61
N PHE A 355 6.75 3.69 -7.69
CA PHE A 355 8.04 4.39 -7.75
C PHE A 355 9.20 3.38 -7.76
N MET A 356 9.19 2.43 -6.82
CA MET A 356 10.17 1.33 -6.75
C MET A 356 10.17 0.46 -8.00
N LEU A 357 9.00 0.14 -8.58
CA LEU A 357 8.89 -0.64 -9.81
C LEU A 357 9.53 0.11 -10.99
N GLY A 358 9.22 1.39 -11.15
CA GLY A 358 9.83 2.23 -12.18
C GLY A 358 11.36 2.27 -12.08
N ILE A 359 11.87 2.48 -10.86
CA ILE A 359 13.31 2.47 -10.58
C ILE A 359 13.93 1.08 -10.78
N SER A 360 13.19 0.02 -10.46
CA SER A 360 13.70 -1.36 -10.49
C SER A 360 14.10 -1.82 -11.89
N PHE A 361 13.41 -1.36 -12.94
CA PHE A 361 13.79 -1.66 -14.33
C PHE A 361 15.22 -1.24 -14.65
N TYR A 362 15.72 -0.25 -13.92
CA TYR A 362 17.06 0.29 -14.11
C TYR A 362 18.06 -0.24 -13.07
N LEU A 363 17.67 -0.29 -11.78
CA LEU A 363 18.58 -0.72 -10.70
C LEU A 363 18.71 -2.23 -10.53
N VAL A 364 17.73 -3.04 -10.93
CA VAL A 364 17.84 -4.50 -10.80
C VAL A 364 18.91 -5.07 -11.74
N PRO A 365 18.99 -4.66 -13.03
CA PRO A 365 20.06 -5.12 -13.93
C PRO A 365 21.48 -4.76 -13.48
N THR A 366 21.66 -3.76 -12.62
CA THR A 366 22.98 -3.33 -12.13
C THR A 366 23.47 -4.22 -11.00
N VAL A 367 22.58 -4.98 -10.35
CA VAL A 367 22.95 -5.97 -9.34
C VAL A 367 23.51 -7.21 -10.04
N ASN A 368 24.68 -7.67 -9.59
CA ASN A 368 25.34 -8.85 -10.13
C ASN A 368 24.38 -10.08 -10.11
N PRO A 369 24.38 -10.94 -11.15
CA PRO A 369 23.56 -12.16 -11.18
C PRO A 369 23.70 -13.06 -9.95
N ARG A 370 24.89 -13.15 -9.35
CA ARG A 370 25.12 -13.88 -8.09
C ARG A 370 24.38 -13.25 -6.93
N GLY A 371 24.28 -11.92 -6.90
CA GLY A 371 23.50 -11.17 -5.92
C GLY A 371 22.00 -11.40 -6.07
N LEU A 372 21.48 -11.40 -7.30
CA LEU A 372 20.07 -11.73 -7.57
C LEU A 372 19.74 -13.18 -7.18
N LEU A 373 20.63 -14.12 -7.48
CA LEU A 373 20.50 -15.51 -7.04
C LEU A 373 20.54 -15.62 -5.51
N ALA A 374 21.45 -14.91 -4.84
CA ALA A 374 21.53 -14.88 -3.39
C ALA A 374 20.22 -14.39 -2.77
N ILE A 375 19.65 -13.29 -3.28
CA ILE A 375 18.35 -12.77 -2.85
C ILE A 375 17.26 -13.84 -2.98
N ALA A 376 17.16 -14.51 -4.14
CA ALA A 376 16.14 -15.53 -4.36
C ALA A 376 16.28 -16.70 -3.38
N LEU A 377 17.51 -17.18 -3.16
CA LEU A 377 17.79 -18.26 -2.20
C LEU A 377 17.52 -17.84 -0.75
N ILE A 378 17.87 -16.61 -0.37
CA ILE A 378 17.60 -16.07 0.98
C ILE A 378 16.10 -15.97 1.23
N VAL A 379 15.32 -15.53 0.25
CA VAL A 379 13.86 -15.47 0.36
C VAL A 379 13.27 -16.87 0.47
N ALA A 380 13.70 -17.81 -0.38
CA ALA A 380 13.26 -19.20 -0.32
C ALA A 380 13.60 -19.82 1.04
N PHE A 381 14.82 -19.62 1.53
CA PHE A 381 15.28 -20.08 2.83
C PHE A 381 14.49 -19.45 4.00
N GLY A 382 14.20 -18.16 3.94
CA GLY A 382 13.38 -17.48 4.95
C GLY A 382 11.94 -18.00 4.98
N LEU A 383 11.35 -18.25 3.81
CA LEU A 383 10.02 -18.85 3.70
C LEU A 383 9.99 -20.27 4.28
N THR A 384 10.97 -21.10 3.96
CA THR A 384 11.04 -22.48 4.48
C THR A 384 11.25 -22.48 5.99
N CYS A 385 12.20 -21.71 6.51
CA CYS A 385 12.44 -21.59 7.96
C CYS A 385 11.17 -21.16 8.70
N GLY A 386 10.52 -20.09 8.22
CA GLY A 386 9.31 -19.60 8.87
C GLY A 386 8.11 -20.54 8.72
N HIS A 387 8.00 -21.29 7.63
CA HIS A 387 6.96 -22.29 7.45
C HIS A 387 7.13 -23.45 8.44
N PHE A 388 8.34 -23.99 8.60
CA PHE A 388 8.59 -25.08 9.54
C PHE A 388 8.54 -24.63 11.00
N LEU A 389 8.86 -23.36 11.29
CA LEU A 389 8.85 -22.82 12.65
C LEU A 389 7.50 -22.20 13.06
N GLY A 390 6.57 -22.00 12.13
CA GLY A 390 5.29 -21.35 12.40
C GLY A 390 4.19 -22.22 13.03
N GLY A 391 4.53 -23.36 13.63
CA GLY A 391 3.58 -24.19 14.37
C GLY A 391 2.82 -25.23 13.51
N PRO A 392 1.78 -25.87 14.06
CA PRO A 392 1.04 -26.93 13.37
C PRO A 392 0.04 -26.41 12.33
N ASP A 393 -0.61 -25.27 12.61
CA ASP A 393 -1.67 -24.64 11.81
C ASP A 393 -1.12 -23.92 10.56
N PHE A 394 -1.75 -24.12 9.40
CA PHE A 394 -1.26 -23.54 8.14
C PHE A 394 -1.38 -22.01 8.11
N ALA A 395 -2.42 -21.44 8.74
CA ALA A 395 -2.58 -19.99 8.81
C ALA A 395 -1.42 -19.34 9.58
N THR A 396 -1.01 -19.97 10.68
CA THR A 396 0.11 -19.52 11.53
C THR A 396 1.46 -19.74 10.83
N ARG A 397 1.66 -20.88 10.13
CA ARG A 397 2.84 -21.11 9.28
C ARG A 397 2.98 -20.05 8.21
N SER A 398 1.89 -19.68 7.55
CA SER A 398 1.84 -18.60 6.56
C SER A 398 2.28 -17.28 7.18
N SER A 399 1.73 -16.92 8.35
CA SER A 399 2.07 -15.68 9.06
C SER A 399 3.55 -15.59 9.42
N ILE A 400 4.14 -16.66 9.95
CA ILE A 400 5.56 -16.66 10.35
C ILE A 400 6.48 -16.72 9.12
N ALA A 401 6.16 -17.49 8.08
CA ALA A 401 6.92 -17.54 6.84
C ALA A 401 6.97 -16.18 6.13
N VAL A 402 5.80 -15.60 5.87
CA VAL A 402 5.69 -14.27 5.24
C VAL A 402 6.33 -13.22 6.14
N GLY A 403 6.14 -13.31 7.46
CA GLY A 403 6.79 -12.44 8.45
C GLY A 403 8.31 -12.54 8.46
N THR A 404 8.86 -13.74 8.22
CA THR A 404 10.31 -13.98 8.15
C THR A 404 10.93 -13.34 6.92
N ILE A 405 10.26 -13.28 5.78
CA ILE A 405 10.83 -12.57 4.60
C ILE A 405 10.40 -11.11 4.49
N ALA A 406 9.39 -10.69 5.25
CA ALA A 406 8.91 -9.32 5.24
C ALA A 406 9.86 -8.40 6.03
N ARG A 407 10.92 -7.96 5.37
CA ARG A 407 11.89 -6.98 5.87
C ARG A 407 11.37 -5.55 5.72
N ASN A 408 11.77 -4.68 6.64
CA ASN A 408 11.44 -3.26 6.61
C ASN A 408 12.38 -2.52 5.64
N ALA A 409 12.05 -2.56 4.34
CA ALA A 409 12.84 -1.92 3.29
C ALA A 409 12.98 -0.40 3.49
N GLY A 410 11.95 0.26 4.04
CA GLY A 410 12.02 1.68 4.37
C GLY A 410 13.12 1.95 5.41
N LEU A 411 13.12 1.21 6.52
CA LEU A 411 14.18 1.34 7.54
C LEU A 411 15.56 1.01 6.95
N ALA A 412 15.66 -0.03 6.12
CA ALA A 412 16.93 -0.38 5.46
C ALA A 412 17.45 0.76 4.55
N LEU A 413 16.57 1.40 3.76
CA LEU A 413 16.92 2.57 2.95
C LEU A 413 17.29 3.79 3.81
N PHE A 414 16.56 4.03 4.90
CA PHE A 414 16.86 5.10 5.85
C PHE A 414 18.24 4.91 6.49
N LEU A 415 18.55 3.70 6.97
CA LEU A 415 19.86 3.36 7.53
C LEU A 415 20.96 3.43 6.45
N ALA A 416 20.68 2.97 5.23
CA ALA A 416 21.62 3.08 4.12
C ALA A 416 22.02 4.54 3.88
N ALA A 417 21.03 5.42 3.77
CA ALA A 417 21.27 6.83 3.48
C ALA A 417 21.89 7.58 4.66
N ALA A 418 21.44 7.31 5.89
CA ALA A 418 21.95 7.96 7.09
C ALA A 418 23.41 7.59 7.43
N ASN A 419 23.92 6.47 6.89
CA ASN A 419 25.27 5.97 7.16
C ASN A 419 26.13 5.89 5.88
N GLY A 420 25.77 6.61 4.81
CA GLY A 420 26.59 6.67 3.58
C GLY A 420 26.60 5.40 2.72
N ALA A 421 25.84 4.37 3.06
CA ALA A 421 25.76 3.11 2.33
C ALA A 421 24.80 3.16 1.12
N GLY A 422 24.82 4.25 0.33
CA GLY A 422 23.95 4.43 -0.84
C GLY A 422 24.10 3.33 -1.91
N GLN A 423 25.29 2.74 -2.03
CA GLN A 423 25.56 1.58 -2.88
C GLN A 423 24.73 0.32 -2.55
N ALA A 424 24.11 0.27 -1.36
CA ALA A 424 23.22 -0.81 -0.94
C ALA A 424 21.80 -0.71 -1.53
N ILE A 425 21.39 0.47 -1.99
CA ILE A 425 20.01 0.78 -2.46
C ILE A 425 19.55 -0.17 -3.59
N PRO A 426 20.35 -0.45 -4.65
CA PRO A 426 19.93 -1.35 -5.72
C PRO A 426 19.58 -2.75 -5.20
N THR A 427 20.33 -3.24 -4.22
CA THR A 427 20.12 -4.54 -3.59
C THR A 427 18.84 -4.57 -2.75
N ILE A 428 18.58 -3.49 -1.99
CA ILE A 428 17.36 -3.35 -1.18
C ILE A 428 16.11 -3.37 -2.07
N ILE A 429 16.15 -2.62 -3.17
CA ILE A 429 15.06 -2.59 -4.16
C ILE A 429 14.92 -3.94 -4.87
N SER A 430 16.03 -4.56 -5.28
CA SER A 430 16.01 -5.89 -5.91
C SER A 430 15.41 -6.95 -5.00
N TYR A 431 15.69 -6.89 -3.70
CA TYR A 431 15.08 -7.80 -2.72
C TYR A 431 13.56 -7.63 -2.64
N MET A 432 13.03 -6.41 -2.74
CA MET A 432 11.58 -6.19 -2.76
C MET A 432 10.91 -6.81 -3.98
N ILE A 433 11.53 -6.69 -5.15
CA ILE A 433 10.98 -7.24 -6.40
C ILE A 433 11.14 -8.76 -6.45
N VAL A 434 12.37 -9.26 -6.34
CA VAL A 434 12.67 -10.69 -6.40
C VAL A 434 11.97 -11.42 -5.25
N GLY A 435 11.97 -10.85 -4.05
CA GLY A 435 11.27 -11.43 -2.90
C GLY A 435 9.76 -11.51 -3.08
N PHE A 436 9.14 -10.52 -3.74
CA PHE A 436 7.74 -10.61 -4.11
C PHE A 436 7.51 -11.74 -5.12
N VAL A 437 8.29 -11.80 -6.20
CA VAL A 437 8.17 -12.83 -7.25
C VAL A 437 8.36 -14.24 -6.68
N VAL A 438 9.38 -14.45 -5.84
CA VAL A 438 9.67 -15.76 -5.20
C VAL A 438 8.62 -16.12 -4.16
N GLY A 439 8.01 -15.13 -3.48
CA GLY A 439 6.97 -15.36 -2.47
C GLY A 439 5.60 -15.74 -3.05
N VAL A 440 5.28 -15.33 -4.27
CA VAL A 440 3.96 -15.61 -4.89
C VAL A 440 3.66 -17.11 -4.99
N PRO A 441 4.55 -17.98 -5.52
CA PRO A 441 4.34 -19.43 -5.55
C PRO A 441 4.03 -20.03 -4.18
N TYR A 442 4.75 -19.60 -3.13
CA TYR A 442 4.50 -20.04 -1.76
C TYR A 442 3.10 -19.67 -1.29
N ASN A 443 2.67 -18.42 -1.51
CA ASN A 443 1.34 -17.95 -1.13
C ASN A 443 0.23 -18.74 -1.83
N VAL A 444 0.40 -19.04 -3.13
CA VAL A 444 -0.55 -19.84 -3.91
C VAL A 444 -0.62 -21.27 -3.36
N TRP A 445 0.54 -21.87 -3.07
CA TRP A 445 0.61 -23.22 -2.52
C TRP A 445 -0.04 -23.34 -1.14
N VAL A 446 0.26 -22.43 -0.21
CA VAL A 446 -0.34 -22.44 1.14
C VAL A 446 -1.86 -22.29 1.07
N LYS A 447 -2.37 -21.36 0.26
CA LYS A 447 -3.83 -21.22 0.07
C LYS A 447 -4.49 -22.50 -0.43
N LYS A 448 -3.83 -23.22 -1.35
CA LYS A 448 -4.33 -24.50 -1.85
C LYS A 448 -4.37 -25.55 -0.73
N GLN A 449 -3.34 -25.63 0.11
CA GLN A 449 -3.29 -26.54 1.25
C GLN A 449 -4.38 -26.23 2.28
N MET A 450 -4.59 -24.94 2.61
CA MET A 450 -5.65 -24.52 3.54
C MET A 450 -7.04 -24.88 3.02
N LYS A 451 -7.31 -24.65 1.72
CA LYS A 451 -8.58 -25.07 1.08
C LYS A 451 -8.77 -26.60 1.15
N GLN A 452 -7.70 -27.39 1.03
CA GLN A 452 -7.76 -28.85 1.13
C GLN A 452 -7.94 -29.34 2.57
N ALA A 453 -7.39 -28.63 3.56
CA ALA A 453 -7.51 -28.94 4.98
C ALA A 453 -8.87 -28.53 5.59
N GLY A 454 -9.75 -27.88 4.83
CA GLY A 454 -11.02 -27.36 5.33
C GLY A 454 -10.88 -26.12 6.22
N GLU A 455 -9.71 -25.48 6.22
CA GLU A 455 -9.49 -24.22 6.95
C GLU A 455 -10.12 -23.06 6.18
N VAL A 456 -10.79 -22.15 6.89
CA VAL A 456 -11.39 -20.95 6.30
C VAL A 456 -10.27 -20.05 5.80
N VAL A 457 -10.03 -20.08 4.49
CA VAL A 457 -9.18 -19.08 3.84
C VAL A 457 -9.93 -17.76 3.89
N VAL A 458 -9.45 -16.83 4.72
CA VAL A 458 -9.86 -15.43 4.62
C VAL A 458 -9.36 -14.95 3.27
N GLU A 459 -10.23 -14.99 2.25
CA GLU A 459 -9.91 -14.37 0.99
C GLU A 459 -9.67 -12.88 1.27
N PRO A 460 -8.56 -12.30 0.77
CA PRO A 460 -8.38 -10.86 0.90
C PRO A 460 -9.64 -10.24 0.31
N VAL A 461 -10.37 -9.43 1.10
CA VAL A 461 -11.60 -8.75 0.67
C VAL A 461 -11.36 -8.30 -0.75
N SER A 462 -11.94 -9.07 -1.66
CA SER A 462 -11.64 -8.89 -3.04
C SER A 462 -12.30 -7.57 -3.36
N ALA A 463 -11.58 -6.66 -4.00
CA ALA A 463 -12.23 -5.59 -4.74
C ALA A 463 -13.01 -6.15 -5.97
N VAL A 464 -13.50 -7.40 -5.88
CA VAL A 464 -14.04 -8.23 -6.95
C VAL A 464 -15.28 -9.03 -6.51
N ALA A 465 -15.66 -9.08 -5.24
CA ALA A 465 -16.93 -9.66 -4.83
C ALA A 465 -17.44 -8.99 -3.55
N VAL A 466 -18.19 -7.91 -3.72
CA VAL A 466 -19.25 -7.56 -2.78
C VAL A 466 -20.53 -7.58 -3.61
N SER A 467 -21.31 -8.63 -3.37
CA SER A 467 -22.67 -8.83 -3.87
C SER A 467 -23.58 -7.65 -3.59
#